data_AF-A0A1Y2D7M8-F1
#
_entry.id   AF-A0A1Y2D7M8-F1
#
_cell.length_a   1.000
_cell.length_b   1.000
_cell.length_c   1.000
_cell.angle_alpha   90.00
_cell.angle_beta   90.00
_cell.angle_gamma   90.00
#
_symmetry.space_group_name_H-M   'P 1'
#
loop_
_entity.id
_entity.type
_entity.pdbx_description
1 polymer ?
#
loop_
_entity_poly.entity_id
_entity_poly.type
_entity_poly.pdbx_seq_one_letter_code
_entity_poly.pdbx_strand_id
1 'polypeptide(L)'
;MFFLEKSDTSLTKAHTLEILISQHEMKLNTEQSRLFRRRRALVMLCMLATLVYLYFPLITHRFGEGYDVRIGPQDVFNDTLGFSKVFVISRPVRSDRRDALTLAGAVSNLSFEWIDGVDGDTVPERVLPPDGHEWSATSTAARGSWRAHMNALRSVVSQSLESALIMEDDVDWDARLKSQMTIFSLASNQWLEHSRSDSSGTKSEDESILNFVPPPAVGKRESSKWDKEEVARLSIPLDWHSRPAATSSPYGDGWDVLWLGHCGSEYPKPDSGLPQHRIFISDDLTVPAPRHLKPHSFARNDPLSELYPPYSRVVHAANGTVCTLAYAVSQQGARKLLLQFGLQAFRKQWDVMLGEWCDGAYAKPSPAGGKNAGNSNMPVCVTVQPPLISHHHARDGGSDIQGQGGGYDRRVGTPYVRFSVRMNMDKLVRGAGLDELVDQWPDGGDVGL
;
A
#
# COMPACT_ATOMS: atom_id res chain seq x y z
N MET A 1 59.39 3.43 107.35
CA MET A 1 58.10 4.00 106.89
C MET A 1 58.18 4.05 105.37
N PHE A 2 57.54 3.13 104.67
CA PHE A 2 57.53 3.06 103.20
C PHE A 2 56.08 2.98 102.73
N PHE A 3 55.70 3.94 101.90
CA PHE A 3 54.54 3.92 100.99
C PHE A 3 54.81 2.94 99.85
N LEU A 4 53.77 2.25 99.37
CA LEU A 4 53.54 1.80 97.98
C LEU A 4 52.07 1.33 97.94
N GLU A 5 51.14 2.15 97.46
CA GLU A 5 50.71 2.24 96.06
C GLU A 5 49.98 0.96 95.58
N LYS A 6 48.65 0.99 95.70
CA LYS A 6 47.70 0.11 95.00
C LYS A 6 46.69 1.03 94.29
N SER A 7 46.89 1.29 93.01
CA SER A 7 45.87 1.90 92.14
C SER A 7 45.57 0.99 90.94
N ASP A 8 44.36 1.18 90.39
CA ASP A 8 44.03 1.00 88.98
C ASP A 8 43.86 -0.39 88.36
N THR A 9 43.09 -1.28 88.99
CA THR A 9 42.55 -2.45 88.26
C THR A 9 41.02 -2.59 88.26
N SER A 10 40.28 -1.90 89.14
CA SER A 10 38.81 -1.96 89.12
C SER A 10 38.16 -0.90 88.23
N LEU A 11 38.74 0.31 88.19
CA LEU A 11 38.22 1.43 87.40
C LEU A 11 38.35 1.16 85.88
N THR A 12 39.46 0.55 85.46
CA THR A 12 39.72 0.14 84.08
C THR A 12 38.74 -0.93 83.59
N LYS A 13 38.38 -1.91 84.44
CA LYS A 13 37.42 -2.96 84.07
C LYS A 13 35.98 -2.44 83.89
N ALA A 14 35.55 -1.53 84.77
CA ALA A 14 34.22 -0.92 84.66
C ALA A 14 34.10 -0.08 83.37
N HIS A 15 35.12 0.72 83.05
CA HIS A 15 35.14 1.54 81.85
C HIS A 15 35.20 0.69 80.56
N THR A 16 35.92 -0.43 80.59
CA THR A 16 35.97 -1.37 79.45
C THR A 16 34.60 -2.04 79.22
N LEU A 17 33.83 -2.31 80.28
CA LEU A 17 32.50 -2.91 80.17
C LEU A 17 31.47 -1.93 79.57
N GLU A 18 31.49 -0.66 79.96
CA GLU A 18 30.62 0.37 79.37
C GLU A 18 30.90 0.58 77.88
N ILE A 19 32.17 0.57 77.47
CA ILE A 19 32.56 0.67 76.05
C ILE A 19 32.05 -0.54 75.26
N LEU A 20 32.15 -1.75 75.82
CA LEU A 20 31.65 -2.97 75.17
C LEU A 20 30.12 -2.96 75.02
N ILE A 21 29.38 -2.49 76.02
CA ILE A 21 27.92 -2.35 75.96
C ILE A 21 27.53 -1.32 74.89
N SER A 22 28.18 -0.16 74.88
CA SER A 22 27.93 0.88 73.87
C SER A 22 28.21 0.39 72.45
N GLN A 23 29.33 -0.33 72.24
CA GLN A 23 29.66 -0.93 70.94
C GLN A 23 28.64 -2.00 70.50
N HIS A 24 28.09 -2.76 71.45
CA HIS A 24 27.08 -3.77 71.18
C HIS A 24 25.73 -3.15 70.78
N GLU A 25 25.29 -2.09 71.48
CA GLU A 25 24.08 -1.33 71.14
C GLU A 25 24.20 -0.66 69.76
N MET A 26 25.37 -0.09 69.44
CA MET A 26 25.62 0.53 68.14
C MET A 26 25.54 -0.48 66.98
N LYS A 27 26.06 -1.71 67.18
CA LYS A 27 25.94 -2.81 66.22
C LYS A 27 24.49 -3.25 66.02
N LEU A 28 23.71 -3.38 67.10
CA LEU A 28 22.29 -3.73 67.05
C LEU A 28 21.47 -2.69 66.27
N ASN A 29 21.67 -1.41 66.53
CA ASN A 29 21.00 -0.32 65.81
C ASN A 29 21.39 -0.31 64.31
N THR A 30 22.65 -0.61 64.00
CA THR A 30 23.13 -0.70 62.61
C THR A 30 22.47 -1.86 61.86
N GLU A 31 22.40 -3.05 62.47
CA GLU A 31 21.74 -4.23 61.92
C GLU A 31 20.23 -4.01 61.72
N GLN A 32 19.54 -3.40 62.69
CA GLN A 32 18.12 -3.02 62.54
C GLN A 32 17.90 -2.04 61.38
N SER A 33 18.78 -1.05 61.22
CA SER A 33 18.69 -0.09 60.11
C SER A 33 18.91 -0.73 58.73
N ARG A 34 19.75 -1.78 58.65
CA ARG A 34 20.00 -2.57 57.43
C ARG A 34 18.80 -3.44 57.09
N LEU A 35 18.19 -4.08 58.10
CA LEU A 35 16.97 -4.87 57.95
C LEU A 35 15.79 -4.02 57.47
N PHE A 36 15.65 -2.80 58.00
CA PHE A 36 14.62 -1.87 57.56
C PHE A 36 14.83 -1.38 56.11
N ARG A 37 16.07 -1.11 55.71
CA ARG A 37 16.43 -0.80 54.31
C ARG A 37 16.15 -1.95 53.36
N ARG A 38 16.48 -3.19 53.74
CA ARG A 38 16.17 -4.40 52.94
C ARG A 38 14.67 -4.61 52.76
N ARG A 39 13.88 -4.41 53.81
CA ARG A 39 12.40 -4.48 53.73
C ARG A 39 11.83 -3.43 52.80
N ARG A 40 12.30 -2.18 52.88
CA ARG A 40 11.88 -1.10 51.95
C ARG A 40 12.26 -1.40 50.51
N ALA A 41 13.47 -1.92 50.27
CA ALA A 41 13.91 -2.31 48.93
C ALA A 41 13.04 -3.44 48.36
N LEU A 42 12.70 -4.44 49.19
CA LEU A 42 11.81 -5.54 48.79
C LEU A 42 10.41 -5.03 48.42
N VAL A 43 9.83 -4.14 49.23
CA VAL A 43 8.51 -3.54 48.95
C VAL A 43 8.53 -2.73 47.66
N MET A 44 9.57 -1.92 47.42
CA MET A 44 9.71 -1.16 46.17
C MET A 44 9.85 -2.07 44.96
N LEU A 45 10.58 -3.19 45.09
CA LEU A 45 10.77 -4.16 44.01
C LEU A 45 9.46 -4.92 43.72
N CYS A 46 8.69 -5.26 44.74
CA CYS A 46 7.34 -5.84 44.57
C CYS A 46 6.38 -4.86 43.89
N MET A 47 6.40 -3.56 44.26
CA MET A 47 5.57 -2.52 43.65
C MET A 47 5.94 -2.27 42.17
N LEU A 48 7.24 -2.31 41.85
CA LEU A 48 7.70 -2.21 40.47
C LEU A 48 7.26 -3.43 39.66
N ALA A 49 7.39 -4.63 40.22
CA ALA A 49 6.97 -5.87 39.57
C ALA A 49 5.45 -5.93 39.32
N THR A 50 4.62 -5.45 40.24
CA THR A 50 3.17 -5.32 40.02
C THR A 50 2.83 -4.26 38.99
N LEU A 51 3.52 -3.11 38.98
CA LEU A 51 3.35 -2.12 37.92
C LEU A 51 3.71 -2.69 36.55
N VAL A 52 4.85 -3.39 36.43
CA VAL A 52 5.20 -4.08 35.19
C VAL A 52 4.14 -5.12 34.82
N TYR A 53 3.69 -5.97 35.76
CA TYR A 53 2.66 -6.97 35.48
C TYR A 53 1.31 -6.37 35.04
N LEU A 54 0.90 -5.23 35.60
CA LEU A 54 -0.37 -4.57 35.24
C LEU A 54 -0.28 -3.79 33.93
N TYR A 55 0.89 -3.22 33.61
CA TYR A 55 1.10 -2.46 32.38
C TYR A 55 1.64 -3.30 31.21
N PHE A 56 2.20 -4.48 31.48
CA PHE A 56 2.68 -5.40 30.45
C PHE A 56 1.58 -5.78 29.45
N PRO A 57 0.33 -6.12 29.86
CA PRO A 57 -0.76 -6.37 28.93
C PRO A 57 -1.12 -5.16 28.05
N LEU A 58 -1.00 -3.94 28.58
CA LEU A 58 -1.28 -2.69 27.83
C LEU A 58 -0.17 -2.38 26.80
N ILE A 59 1.06 -2.78 27.09
CA ILE A 59 2.21 -2.63 26.18
C ILE A 59 2.19 -3.74 25.13
N THR A 60 1.86 -4.98 25.49
CA THR A 60 1.73 -6.10 24.54
C THR A 60 0.47 -6.01 23.69
N HIS A 61 -0.63 -5.39 24.17
CA HIS A 61 -1.76 -5.08 23.29
C HIS A 61 -1.44 -4.03 22.23
N ARG A 62 -0.47 -3.12 22.49
CA ARG A 62 0.05 -2.18 21.49
C ARG A 62 1.08 -2.81 20.55
N PHE A 63 1.67 -3.94 20.92
CA PHE A 63 2.68 -4.65 20.15
C PHE A 63 2.32 -6.14 20.07
N GLY A 64 1.41 -6.48 19.16
CA GLY A 64 1.24 -7.86 18.70
C GLY A 64 -0.09 -8.50 19.05
N GLU A 65 -1.18 -8.01 18.47
CA GLU A 65 -2.09 -8.97 17.84
C GLU A 65 -1.50 -9.32 16.47
N GLY A 66 -0.79 -10.45 16.42
CA GLY A 66 -0.57 -11.14 15.16
C GLY A 66 -1.94 -11.52 14.61
N TYR A 67 -2.42 -10.72 13.66
CA TYR A 67 -3.65 -10.97 12.91
C TYR A 67 -3.55 -12.36 12.24
N ASP A 68 -4.34 -13.34 12.68
CA ASP A 68 -4.47 -14.64 12.01
C ASP A 68 -5.37 -14.47 10.78
N VAL A 69 -4.81 -13.86 9.73
CA VAL A 69 -5.45 -13.70 8.42
C VAL A 69 -5.43 -15.06 7.70
N ARG A 70 -6.26 -16.00 8.14
CA ARG A 70 -6.53 -17.22 7.35
C ARG A 70 -7.72 -16.98 6.45
N ILE A 71 -7.49 -16.28 5.33
CA ILE A 71 -8.49 -16.11 4.26
C ILE A 71 -8.31 -17.24 3.25
N GLY A 72 -9.20 -18.25 3.30
CA GLY A 72 -9.52 -19.17 2.19
C GLY A 72 -8.37 -19.90 1.46
N PRO A 73 -8.69 -20.73 0.44
CA PRO A 73 -7.70 -21.52 -0.30
C PRO A 73 -6.84 -20.73 -1.33
N GLN A 74 -6.96 -19.40 -1.39
CA GLN A 74 -6.15 -18.50 -2.24
C GLN A 74 -5.54 -17.41 -1.37
N ASP A 75 -4.45 -17.76 -0.68
CA ASP A 75 -3.78 -16.88 0.27
C ASP A 75 -2.95 -15.81 -0.46
N VAL A 76 -3.13 -14.54 -0.08
CA VAL A 76 -2.33 -13.39 -0.54
C VAL A 76 -0.83 -13.59 -0.24
N PHE A 77 -0.48 -14.42 0.75
CA PHE A 77 0.90 -14.75 1.08
C PHE A 77 1.56 -15.79 0.18
N ASN A 78 0.82 -16.40 -0.77
CA ASN A 78 1.43 -17.31 -1.74
C ASN A 78 2.43 -16.59 -2.67
N ASP A 79 3.02 -17.30 -3.62
CA ASP A 79 4.01 -16.76 -4.55
C ASP A 79 3.40 -15.99 -5.74
N THR A 80 2.08 -15.92 -5.83
CA THR A 80 1.34 -15.19 -6.87
C THR A 80 0.43 -14.10 -6.31
N LEU A 81 0.56 -13.76 -5.03
CA LEU A 81 -0.31 -12.80 -4.33
C LEU A 81 -1.80 -13.16 -4.44
N GLY A 82 -2.16 -14.44 -4.46
CA GLY A 82 -3.54 -14.90 -4.60
C GLY A 82 -4.14 -14.79 -6.01
N PHE A 83 -3.36 -14.41 -7.02
CA PHE A 83 -3.76 -14.50 -8.44
C PHE A 83 -3.41 -15.88 -9.02
N SER A 84 -4.01 -16.27 -10.16
CA SER A 84 -3.62 -17.52 -10.81
C SER A 84 -2.18 -17.48 -11.35
N LYS A 85 -1.76 -16.32 -11.89
CA LYS A 85 -0.40 -16.07 -12.37
C LYS A 85 0.00 -14.60 -12.19
N VAL A 86 1.29 -14.36 -12.10
CA VAL A 86 1.88 -13.02 -12.22
C VAL A 86 2.68 -12.97 -13.53
N PHE A 87 2.19 -12.22 -14.50
CA PHE A 87 2.87 -11.97 -15.76
C PHE A 87 3.75 -10.73 -15.66
N VAL A 88 4.97 -10.81 -16.18
CA VAL A 88 5.84 -9.65 -16.36
C VAL A 88 6.11 -9.45 -17.84
N ILE A 89 5.79 -8.26 -18.35
CA ILE A 89 6.11 -7.85 -19.71
C ILE A 89 7.53 -7.29 -19.72
N SER A 90 8.43 -7.96 -20.42
CA SER A 90 9.83 -7.55 -20.54
C SER A 90 10.35 -7.79 -21.94
N ARG A 91 11.07 -6.83 -22.52
CA ARG A 91 11.72 -7.05 -23.82
C ARG A 91 12.80 -8.13 -23.66
N PRO A 92 12.88 -9.14 -24.55
CA PRO A 92 13.89 -10.19 -24.45
C PRO A 92 15.33 -9.66 -24.42
N VAL A 93 15.59 -8.52 -25.06
CA VAL A 93 16.91 -7.86 -25.07
C VAL A 93 17.30 -7.22 -23.72
N ARG A 94 16.35 -7.03 -22.80
CA ARG A 94 16.57 -6.45 -21.46
C ARG A 94 16.78 -7.53 -20.40
N SER A 95 17.76 -8.40 -20.63
CA SER A 95 18.13 -9.44 -19.67
C SER A 95 18.55 -8.84 -18.32
N ASP A 96 19.14 -7.64 -18.32
CA ASP A 96 19.46 -6.86 -17.11
C ASP A 96 18.22 -6.64 -16.22
N ARG A 97 17.09 -6.26 -16.82
CA ARG A 97 15.83 -6.05 -16.09
C ARG A 97 15.22 -7.37 -15.64
N ARG A 98 15.27 -8.41 -16.49
CA ARG A 98 14.79 -9.76 -16.13
C ARG A 98 15.56 -10.35 -14.96
N ASP A 99 16.89 -10.24 -14.95
CA ASP A 99 17.75 -10.72 -13.88
C ASP A 99 17.44 -9.99 -12.56
N ALA A 100 17.37 -8.65 -12.62
CA ALA A 100 17.06 -7.82 -11.46
C ALA A 100 15.69 -8.14 -10.87
N LEU A 101 14.65 -8.26 -11.72
CA LEU A 101 13.31 -8.55 -11.24
C LEU A 101 13.15 -10.01 -10.80
N THR A 102 13.83 -10.97 -11.44
CA THR A 102 13.86 -12.37 -10.98
C THR A 102 14.41 -12.45 -9.55
N LEU A 103 15.49 -11.72 -9.26
CA LEU A 103 16.06 -11.65 -7.93
C LEU A 103 15.12 -10.94 -6.94
N ALA A 104 14.47 -9.85 -7.36
CA ALA A 104 13.46 -9.15 -6.56
C ALA A 104 12.28 -10.07 -6.19
N GLY A 105 11.83 -10.89 -7.15
CA GLY A 105 10.81 -11.91 -6.93
C GLY A 105 11.26 -12.96 -5.93
N ALA A 106 12.47 -13.50 -6.09
CA ALA A 106 13.03 -14.51 -5.20
C ALA A 106 13.10 -14.04 -3.74
N VAL A 107 13.62 -12.83 -3.48
CA VAL A 107 13.70 -12.28 -2.11
C VAL A 107 12.33 -11.90 -1.53
N SER A 108 11.33 -11.70 -2.38
CA SER A 108 9.95 -11.40 -1.98
C SER A 108 9.05 -12.64 -1.93
N ASN A 109 9.58 -13.83 -2.25
CA ASN A 109 8.82 -15.05 -2.49
C ASN A 109 7.67 -14.82 -3.48
N LEU A 110 8.00 -14.37 -4.70
CA LEU A 110 7.11 -14.18 -5.84
C LEU A 110 7.62 -14.93 -7.06
N SER A 111 6.70 -15.55 -7.78
CA SER A 111 6.94 -16.30 -9.01
C SER A 111 6.39 -15.54 -10.22
N PHE A 112 7.18 -15.45 -11.29
CA PHE A 112 6.83 -14.70 -12.50
C PHE A 112 6.78 -15.57 -13.75
N GLU A 113 5.86 -15.22 -14.64
CA GLU A 113 5.72 -15.77 -15.98
C GLU A 113 6.00 -14.65 -17.00
N TRP A 114 6.92 -14.89 -17.92
CA TRP A 114 7.38 -13.83 -18.80
C TRP A 114 6.51 -13.72 -20.05
N ILE A 115 6.08 -12.50 -20.35
CA ILE A 115 5.50 -12.13 -21.63
C ILE A 115 6.54 -11.29 -22.36
N ASP A 116 6.94 -11.73 -23.55
CA ASP A 116 7.91 -10.98 -24.34
C ASP A 116 7.30 -9.63 -24.77
N GLY A 117 8.00 -8.56 -24.41
CA GLY A 117 7.77 -7.24 -24.97
C GLY A 117 7.97 -7.27 -26.49
N VAL A 118 7.13 -6.53 -27.21
CA VAL A 118 7.10 -6.57 -28.68
C VAL A 118 7.69 -5.28 -29.23
N ASP A 119 8.61 -5.42 -30.17
CA ASP A 119 9.11 -4.27 -30.93
C ASP A 119 8.03 -3.80 -31.90
N GLY A 120 7.55 -2.57 -31.74
CA GLY A 120 6.41 -2.07 -32.49
C GLY A 120 6.56 -2.09 -34.01
N ASP A 121 7.79 -1.96 -34.51
CA ASP A 121 8.11 -2.05 -35.94
C ASP A 121 7.84 -3.45 -36.51
N THR A 122 7.79 -4.47 -35.66
CA THR A 122 7.48 -5.85 -36.05
C THR A 122 5.97 -6.14 -36.07
N VAL A 123 5.12 -5.22 -35.59
CA VAL A 123 3.66 -5.38 -35.55
C VAL A 123 3.07 -4.96 -36.91
N PRO A 124 2.56 -5.89 -37.73
CA PRO A 124 2.08 -5.56 -39.08
C PRO A 124 0.77 -4.76 -39.01
N GLU A 125 0.62 -3.71 -39.82
CA GLU A 125 -0.58 -2.86 -39.79
C GLU A 125 -1.89 -3.63 -39.99
N ARG A 126 -1.87 -4.71 -40.79
CA ARG A 126 -3.05 -5.55 -41.04
C ARG A 126 -3.64 -6.24 -39.80
N VAL A 127 -2.91 -6.28 -38.68
CA VAL A 127 -3.37 -6.91 -37.42
C VAL A 127 -3.91 -5.90 -36.42
N LEU A 128 -3.86 -4.60 -36.75
CA LEU A 128 -4.41 -3.55 -35.91
C LEU A 128 -5.94 -3.55 -35.99
N PRO A 129 -6.63 -3.16 -34.90
CA PRO A 129 -8.07 -2.91 -34.93
C PRO A 129 -8.46 -1.84 -35.98
N PRO A 130 -9.75 -1.75 -36.38
CA PRO A 130 -10.18 -0.91 -37.51
C PRO A 130 -9.82 0.58 -37.41
N ASP A 131 -9.72 1.13 -36.20
CA ASP A 131 -9.33 2.52 -35.91
C ASP A 131 -7.84 2.69 -35.58
N GLY A 132 -7.06 1.60 -35.65
CA GLY A 132 -5.61 1.55 -35.44
C GLY A 132 -4.78 2.31 -36.47
N HIS A 133 -5.43 2.97 -37.42
CA HIS A 133 -4.82 3.81 -38.45
C HIS A 133 -4.90 5.32 -38.13
N GLU A 134 -5.56 5.73 -37.03
CA GLU A 134 -5.61 7.13 -36.59
C GLU A 134 -4.28 7.60 -35.97
N TRP A 135 -3.89 8.86 -36.24
CA TRP A 135 -2.56 9.43 -35.97
C TRP A 135 -2.07 9.29 -34.51
N SER A 136 -2.96 9.25 -33.51
CA SER A 136 -2.58 9.10 -32.09
C SER A 136 -2.14 7.67 -31.70
N ALA A 137 -2.37 6.67 -32.56
CA ALA A 137 -1.95 5.27 -32.38
C ALA A 137 -0.60 4.93 -33.06
N THR A 138 0.08 5.92 -33.65
CA THR A 138 1.12 5.67 -34.66
C THR A 138 2.56 5.61 -34.13
N SER A 139 2.81 5.82 -32.84
CA SER A 139 4.17 5.58 -32.33
C SER A 139 4.46 4.07 -32.34
N THR A 140 5.64 3.71 -32.83
CA THR A 140 6.15 2.32 -32.83
C THR A 140 6.10 1.77 -31.41
N ALA A 141 6.54 2.58 -30.45
CA ALA A 141 6.37 2.40 -29.01
C ALA A 141 4.97 1.91 -28.58
N ALA A 142 3.92 2.67 -28.92
CA ALA A 142 2.55 2.36 -28.53
C ALA A 142 2.07 1.03 -29.13
N ARG A 143 2.42 0.74 -30.39
CA ARG A 143 2.10 -0.53 -31.05
C ARG A 143 2.72 -1.72 -30.34
N GLY A 144 3.99 -1.60 -29.97
CA GLY A 144 4.72 -2.64 -29.23
C GLY A 144 4.12 -2.92 -27.85
N SER A 145 3.88 -1.86 -27.08
CA SER A 145 3.23 -1.92 -25.77
C SER A 145 1.84 -2.57 -25.87
N TRP A 146 0.95 -2.03 -26.72
CA TRP A 146 -0.38 -2.60 -26.95
C TRP A 146 -0.32 -4.09 -27.27
N ARG A 147 0.56 -4.48 -28.20
CA ARG A 147 0.66 -5.88 -28.62
C ARG A 147 1.11 -6.80 -27.48
N ALA A 148 2.05 -6.35 -26.65
CA ALA A 148 2.53 -7.11 -25.50
C ALA A 148 1.40 -7.29 -24.45
N HIS A 149 0.66 -6.24 -24.10
CA HIS A 149 -0.47 -6.34 -23.19
C HIS A 149 -1.60 -7.21 -23.74
N MET A 150 -1.92 -7.10 -25.03
CA MET A 150 -2.89 -8.00 -25.67
C MET A 150 -2.42 -9.46 -25.65
N ASN A 151 -1.11 -9.74 -25.69
CA ASN A 151 -0.58 -11.10 -25.54
C ASN A 151 -0.77 -11.62 -24.11
N ALA A 152 -0.53 -10.79 -23.10
CA ALA A 152 -0.80 -11.13 -21.69
C ALA A 152 -2.29 -11.43 -21.46
N LEU A 153 -3.19 -10.55 -21.93
CA LEU A 153 -4.64 -10.78 -21.84
C LEU A 153 -5.08 -12.06 -22.57
N ARG A 154 -4.51 -12.32 -23.76
CA ARG A 154 -4.77 -13.56 -24.50
C ARG A 154 -4.34 -14.78 -23.70
N SER A 155 -3.21 -14.73 -22.99
CA SER A 155 -2.74 -15.81 -22.12
C SER A 155 -3.71 -16.09 -20.96
N VAL A 156 -4.28 -15.05 -20.35
CA VAL A 156 -5.32 -15.21 -19.31
C VAL A 156 -6.52 -16.00 -19.86
N VAL A 157 -7.00 -15.62 -21.05
CA VAL A 157 -8.16 -16.28 -21.67
C VAL A 157 -7.84 -17.68 -22.17
N SER A 158 -6.72 -17.89 -22.86
CA SER A 158 -6.39 -19.18 -23.48
C SER A 158 -6.01 -20.24 -22.45
N GLN A 159 -5.40 -19.85 -21.34
CA GLN A 159 -5.06 -20.75 -20.24
C GLN A 159 -6.22 -20.92 -19.24
N SER A 160 -7.37 -20.26 -19.48
CA SER A 160 -8.54 -20.28 -18.58
C SER A 160 -8.20 -19.87 -17.14
N LEU A 161 -7.30 -18.90 -16.98
CA LEU A 161 -6.94 -18.39 -15.65
C LEU A 161 -8.14 -17.66 -15.03
N GLU A 162 -8.29 -17.73 -13.72
CA GLU A 162 -9.32 -16.97 -13.00
C GLU A 162 -8.96 -15.48 -12.95
N SER A 163 -7.69 -15.20 -12.69
CA SER A 163 -7.13 -13.85 -12.69
C SER A 163 -5.63 -13.88 -12.91
N ALA A 164 -5.07 -12.77 -13.37
CA ALA A 164 -3.62 -12.59 -13.42
C ALA A 164 -3.23 -11.15 -13.11
N LEU A 165 -2.14 -11.00 -12.35
CA LEU A 165 -1.43 -9.73 -12.20
C LEU A 165 -0.50 -9.55 -13.41
N ILE A 166 -0.54 -8.40 -14.06
CA ILE A 166 0.33 -8.03 -15.18
C ILE A 166 1.18 -6.85 -14.73
N MET A 167 2.50 -6.97 -14.86
CA MET A 167 3.47 -5.96 -14.47
C MET A 167 4.43 -5.59 -15.62
N GLU A 168 4.93 -4.37 -15.59
CA GLU A 168 6.07 -3.93 -16.42
C GLU A 168 7.40 -4.36 -15.76
N ASP A 169 8.52 -4.36 -16.51
CA ASP A 169 9.81 -4.91 -16.02
C ASP A 169 10.71 -3.91 -15.29
N ASP A 170 10.33 -2.63 -15.28
CA ASP A 170 10.97 -1.54 -14.54
C ASP A 170 10.19 -1.15 -13.28
N VAL A 171 9.41 -2.07 -12.72
CA VAL A 171 8.73 -1.85 -11.44
C VAL A 171 9.51 -2.36 -10.24
N ASP A 172 9.06 -1.89 -9.07
CA ASP A 172 9.54 -2.28 -7.75
C ASP A 172 8.46 -2.05 -6.70
N TRP A 173 8.65 -2.63 -5.51
CA TRP A 173 7.68 -2.62 -4.42
C TRP A 173 8.36 -2.55 -3.05
N ASP A 174 7.57 -2.29 -2.01
CA ASP A 174 8.05 -2.30 -0.63
C ASP A 174 8.30 -3.75 -0.19
N ALA A 175 9.37 -4.00 0.58
CA ALA A 175 9.67 -5.32 1.16
C ALA A 175 8.51 -5.91 1.97
N ARG A 176 7.53 -5.07 2.38
CA ARG A 176 6.29 -5.46 3.07
C ARG A 176 5.10 -5.68 2.11
N LEU A 177 5.32 -5.90 0.82
CA LEU A 177 4.26 -6.02 -0.20
C LEU A 177 3.13 -6.98 0.19
N LYS A 178 3.44 -8.17 0.72
CA LYS A 178 2.42 -9.16 1.12
C LYS A 178 1.47 -8.62 2.20
N SER A 179 1.99 -7.85 3.16
CA SER A 179 1.18 -7.16 4.16
C SER A 179 0.30 -6.07 3.52
N GLN A 180 0.86 -5.30 2.58
CA GLN A 180 0.07 -4.29 1.86
C GLN A 180 -1.04 -4.91 1.01
N MET A 181 -0.75 -6.00 0.31
CA MET A 181 -1.73 -6.75 -0.48
C MET A 181 -2.82 -7.36 0.42
N THR A 182 -2.48 -7.76 1.64
CA THR A 182 -3.47 -8.25 2.62
C THR A 182 -4.45 -7.14 2.99
N ILE A 183 -3.94 -5.94 3.30
CA ILE A 183 -4.79 -4.77 3.58
C ILE A 183 -5.64 -4.41 2.36
N PHE A 184 -5.05 -4.42 1.17
CA PHE A 184 -5.78 -4.17 -0.08
C PHE A 184 -6.86 -5.22 -0.33
N SER A 185 -6.62 -6.49 0.01
CA SER A 185 -7.62 -7.56 -0.10
C SER A 185 -8.87 -7.26 0.73
N LEU A 186 -8.70 -6.86 2.00
CA LEU A 186 -9.82 -6.48 2.86
C LEU A 186 -10.54 -5.24 2.32
N ALA A 187 -9.78 -4.21 1.93
CA ALA A 187 -10.35 -2.96 1.45
C ALA A 187 -11.07 -3.09 0.10
N SER A 188 -10.55 -3.89 -0.83
CA SER A 188 -11.19 -4.15 -2.12
C SER A 188 -12.49 -4.94 -1.97
N ASN A 189 -12.52 -5.96 -1.10
CA ASN A 189 -13.76 -6.66 -0.75
C ASN A 189 -14.82 -5.69 -0.19
N GLN A 190 -14.46 -4.92 0.84
CA GLN A 190 -15.38 -3.96 1.45
C GLN A 190 -15.88 -2.93 0.44
N TRP A 191 -15.00 -2.45 -0.45
CA TRP A 191 -15.38 -1.50 -1.50
C TRP A 191 -16.39 -2.11 -2.49
N LEU A 192 -16.17 -3.36 -2.92
CA LEU A 192 -17.06 -4.09 -3.84
C LEU A 192 -18.41 -4.39 -3.19
N GLU A 193 -18.44 -4.76 -1.91
CA GLU A 193 -19.67 -5.00 -1.15
C GLU A 193 -20.52 -3.73 -1.05
N HIS A 194 -19.92 -2.59 -0.70
CA HIS A 194 -20.61 -1.31 -0.65
C HIS A 194 -21.16 -0.91 -2.03
N SER A 195 -20.35 -1.07 -3.08
CA SER A 195 -20.77 -0.76 -4.47
C SER A 195 -22.00 -1.56 -4.90
N ARG A 196 -22.10 -2.83 -4.48
CA ARG A 196 -23.27 -3.68 -4.77
C ARG A 196 -24.49 -3.26 -3.96
N SER A 197 -24.31 -2.92 -2.69
CA SER A 197 -25.40 -2.45 -1.82
C SER A 197 -26.07 -1.21 -2.43
N ASP A 198 -25.28 -0.23 -2.85
CA ASP A 198 -25.77 1.00 -3.50
C ASP A 198 -26.53 0.72 -4.81
N SER A 199 -26.14 -0.34 -5.54
CA SER A 199 -26.83 -0.76 -6.76
C SER A 199 -28.15 -1.50 -6.51
N SER A 200 -28.31 -2.12 -5.33
CA SER A 200 -29.45 -2.97 -4.95
C SER A 200 -30.50 -2.26 -4.09
N GLY A 201 -30.16 -1.11 -3.51
CA GLY A 201 -31.08 -0.31 -2.72
C GLY A 201 -32.20 0.28 -3.57
N THR A 202 -33.45 -0.06 -3.25
CA THR A 202 -34.59 0.85 -3.41
C THR A 202 -34.12 2.23 -2.98
N LYS A 203 -34.12 3.20 -3.91
CA LYS A 203 -33.95 4.62 -3.57
C LYS A 203 -34.98 4.96 -2.51
N SER A 204 -34.60 4.90 -1.23
CA SER A 204 -35.44 5.40 -0.16
C SER A 204 -35.62 6.89 -0.43
N GLU A 205 -36.86 7.31 -0.61
CA GLU A 205 -37.26 8.67 -0.98
C GLU A 205 -36.84 9.75 0.05
N ASP A 206 -36.09 9.40 1.10
CA ASP A 206 -35.66 10.31 2.17
C ASP A 206 -34.51 11.27 1.79
N GLU A 207 -33.78 11.04 0.68
CA GLU A 207 -32.85 12.06 0.15
C GLU A 207 -33.52 13.09 -0.78
N SER A 208 -34.85 13.03 -0.96
CA SER A 208 -35.59 14.01 -1.76
C SER A 208 -35.91 15.32 -1.02
N ILE A 209 -35.48 15.47 0.24
CA ILE A 209 -35.72 16.66 1.07
C ILE A 209 -34.39 17.35 1.46
N LEU A 210 -33.57 17.69 0.47
CA LEU A 210 -32.65 18.83 0.60
C LEU A 210 -32.85 19.76 -0.60
N ASN A 211 -33.81 20.66 -0.37
CA ASN A 211 -34.30 21.72 -1.25
C ASN A 211 -33.21 22.43 -2.06
N PHE A 212 -33.41 22.37 -3.38
CA PHE A 212 -33.43 23.49 -4.32
C PHE A 212 -33.05 24.87 -3.72
N VAL A 213 -31.75 25.17 -3.69
CA VAL A 213 -31.25 26.54 -3.70
C VAL A 213 -30.60 26.76 -5.06
N PRO A 214 -31.12 27.65 -5.93
CA PRO A 214 -30.44 27.96 -7.18
C PRO A 214 -29.11 28.67 -6.85
N PRO A 215 -27.95 28.21 -7.36
CA PRO A 215 -26.72 28.95 -7.19
C PRO A 215 -26.84 30.30 -7.92
N PRO A 216 -26.42 31.42 -7.32
CA PRO A 216 -26.30 32.67 -8.04
C PRO A 216 -25.26 32.53 -9.15
N ALA A 217 -25.49 33.29 -10.21
CA ALA A 217 -24.77 33.32 -11.48
C ALA A 217 -23.26 33.03 -11.36
N VAL A 218 -22.80 32.15 -12.25
CA VAL A 218 -21.43 31.71 -12.47
C VAL A 218 -20.48 32.90 -12.64
N GLY A 219 -19.85 33.30 -11.54
CA GLY A 219 -18.55 33.95 -11.53
C GLY A 219 -17.45 32.89 -11.63
N LYS A 220 -16.41 33.18 -12.40
CA LYS A 220 -15.24 32.32 -12.65
C LYS A 220 -14.74 31.67 -11.34
N ARG A 221 -14.88 30.34 -11.21
CA ARG A 221 -14.33 29.59 -10.08
C ARG A 221 -12.83 29.41 -10.30
N GLU A 222 -12.05 30.17 -9.54
CA GLU A 222 -10.64 29.90 -9.26
C GLU A 222 -10.48 28.54 -8.55
N SER A 223 -9.29 27.96 -8.71
CA SER A 223 -8.85 26.61 -8.28
C SER A 223 -9.60 26.01 -7.08
N SER A 224 -10.24 24.87 -7.32
CA SER A 224 -11.01 24.05 -6.37
C SER A 224 -10.20 23.64 -5.15
N LYS A 225 -10.42 24.31 -4.02
CA LYS A 225 -10.10 23.78 -2.70
C LYS A 225 -11.15 22.71 -2.37
N TRP A 226 -10.72 21.47 -2.22
CA TRP A 226 -11.59 20.34 -1.88
C TRP A 226 -12.35 20.57 -0.57
N ASP A 227 -13.61 20.13 -0.51
CA ASP A 227 -14.44 20.20 0.69
C ASP A 227 -14.12 19.03 1.64
N LYS A 228 -13.64 19.35 2.84
CA LYS A 228 -13.26 18.34 3.84
C LYS A 228 -14.46 17.55 4.35
N GLU A 229 -15.65 18.16 4.40
CA GLU A 229 -16.87 17.48 4.83
C GLU A 229 -17.32 16.44 3.81
N GLU A 230 -17.19 16.78 2.51
CA GLU A 230 -17.45 15.84 1.43
C GLU A 230 -16.48 14.65 1.47
N VAL A 231 -15.18 14.91 1.65
CA VAL A 231 -14.18 13.84 1.80
C VAL A 231 -14.52 12.93 2.97
N ALA A 232 -14.91 13.49 4.13
CA ALA A 232 -15.29 12.71 5.29
C ALA A 232 -16.54 11.84 5.04
N ARG A 233 -17.57 12.35 4.35
CA ARG A 233 -18.76 11.56 4.00
C ARG A 233 -18.44 10.42 3.04
N LEU A 234 -17.57 10.66 2.06
CA LEU A 234 -17.23 9.66 1.03
C LEU A 234 -16.21 8.62 1.54
N SER A 235 -15.57 8.87 2.68
CA SER A 235 -14.52 7.99 3.22
C SER A 235 -15.07 7.06 4.28
N ILE A 236 -15.13 5.78 3.95
CA ILE A 236 -15.57 4.70 4.84
C ILE A 236 -14.32 4.06 5.44
N PRO A 237 -14.14 4.07 6.78
CA PRO A 237 -13.01 3.37 7.40
C PRO A 237 -13.00 1.87 7.05
N LEU A 238 -11.81 1.31 6.84
CA LEU A 238 -11.62 -0.12 6.70
C LEU A 238 -12.11 -0.83 7.98
N ASP A 239 -13.02 -1.78 7.82
CA ASP A 239 -13.44 -2.66 8.90
C ASP A 239 -12.50 -3.87 8.98
N TRP A 240 -11.50 -3.75 9.86
CA TRP A 240 -10.50 -4.79 10.10
C TRP A 240 -11.08 -6.12 10.62
N HIS A 241 -12.28 -6.11 11.20
CA HIS A 241 -12.90 -7.30 11.78
C HIS A 241 -13.96 -7.92 10.86
N SER A 242 -14.30 -7.24 9.77
CA SER A 242 -15.19 -7.78 8.76
C SER A 242 -14.58 -9.06 8.18
N ARG A 243 -15.36 -10.14 8.19
CA ARG A 243 -15.02 -11.33 7.43
C ARG A 243 -15.61 -11.11 6.04
N PRO A 244 -14.79 -11.03 4.98
CA PRO A 244 -15.31 -10.95 3.63
C PRO A 244 -16.29 -12.09 3.41
N ALA A 245 -17.35 -11.84 2.62
CA ALA A 245 -18.16 -12.93 2.11
C ALA A 245 -17.27 -14.00 1.45
N ALA A 246 -17.74 -15.25 1.39
CA ALA A 246 -16.99 -16.29 0.71
C ALA A 246 -16.88 -15.95 -0.80
N THR A 247 -15.71 -15.46 -1.21
CA THR A 247 -15.39 -15.06 -2.58
C THR A 247 -14.43 -16.05 -3.22
N SER A 248 -14.38 -16.08 -4.56
CA SER A 248 -13.42 -16.93 -5.27
C SER A 248 -12.02 -16.32 -5.30
N SER A 249 -11.94 -14.98 -5.35
CA SER A 249 -10.69 -14.22 -5.24
C SER A 249 -10.51 -13.61 -3.85
N PRO A 250 -9.27 -13.54 -3.32
CA PRO A 250 -9.00 -12.83 -2.08
C PRO A 250 -9.29 -11.33 -2.19
N TYR A 251 -9.40 -10.76 -3.39
CA TYR A 251 -9.68 -9.34 -3.64
C TYR A 251 -11.18 -9.06 -3.88
N GLY A 252 -12.04 -10.02 -3.57
CA GLY A 252 -13.47 -9.98 -3.87
C GLY A 252 -13.80 -10.36 -5.30
N ASP A 253 -15.09 -10.44 -5.62
CA ASP A 253 -15.56 -10.94 -6.92
C ASP A 253 -16.14 -9.83 -7.82
N GLY A 254 -16.28 -10.09 -9.11
CA GLY A 254 -17.01 -9.23 -10.05
C GLY A 254 -16.27 -7.96 -10.49
N TRP A 255 -15.03 -7.75 -10.04
CA TRP A 255 -14.14 -6.74 -10.60
C TRP A 255 -13.61 -7.17 -11.98
N ASP A 256 -13.33 -6.19 -12.84
CA ASP A 256 -12.70 -6.38 -14.14
C ASP A 256 -11.19 -6.11 -14.09
N VAL A 257 -10.80 -5.03 -13.41
CA VAL A 257 -9.41 -4.59 -13.26
C VAL A 257 -9.13 -4.17 -11.82
N LEU A 258 -8.00 -4.61 -11.27
CA LEU A 258 -7.41 -4.04 -10.05
C LEU A 258 -6.13 -3.31 -10.43
N TRP A 259 -6.08 -1.99 -10.30
CA TRP A 259 -4.94 -1.17 -10.67
C TRP A 259 -4.04 -0.96 -9.45
N LEU A 260 -2.94 -1.71 -9.37
CA LEU A 260 -2.08 -1.79 -8.18
C LEU A 260 -0.83 -0.91 -8.29
N GLY A 261 -0.43 -0.57 -9.51
CA GLY A 261 0.70 0.28 -9.82
C GLY A 261 0.39 1.24 -10.95
N HIS A 262 0.47 2.53 -10.65
CA HIS A 262 0.13 3.63 -11.55
C HIS A 262 0.97 4.87 -11.22
N CYS A 263 1.03 5.83 -12.14
CA CYS A 263 1.70 7.11 -11.89
C CYS A 263 0.76 8.14 -11.23
N GLY A 264 -0.53 7.87 -11.20
CA GLY A 264 -1.51 8.72 -10.55
C GLY A 264 -2.92 8.25 -10.85
N SER A 265 -3.83 8.55 -9.93
CA SER A 265 -5.27 8.40 -10.12
C SER A 265 -5.94 9.63 -9.54
N GLU A 266 -7.06 10.02 -10.15
CA GLU A 266 -7.96 10.99 -9.57
C GLU A 266 -9.05 10.26 -8.79
N TYR A 267 -9.71 10.99 -7.88
CA TYR A 267 -10.94 10.49 -7.30
C TYR A 267 -12.11 10.65 -8.30
N PRO A 268 -13.10 9.75 -8.27
CA PRO A 268 -14.33 9.89 -9.05
C PRO A 268 -14.94 11.29 -8.91
N LYS A 269 -15.32 11.88 -10.05
CA LYS A 269 -16.09 13.14 -10.06
C LYS A 269 -17.59 12.84 -9.86
N PRO A 270 -18.39 13.74 -9.28
CA PRO A 270 -19.81 13.50 -9.05
C PRO A 270 -20.62 13.12 -10.30
N ASP A 271 -20.20 13.60 -11.48
CA ASP A 271 -20.86 13.37 -12.78
C ASP A 271 -20.27 12.19 -13.58
N SER A 272 -19.26 11.50 -13.05
CA SER A 272 -18.59 10.38 -13.75
C SER A 272 -19.44 9.10 -13.86
N GLY A 273 -20.47 8.95 -13.03
CA GLY A 273 -21.23 7.70 -12.93
C GLY A 273 -20.48 6.54 -12.26
N LEU A 274 -19.25 6.79 -11.78
CA LEU A 274 -18.47 5.84 -10.99
C LEU A 274 -18.86 5.92 -9.49
N PRO A 275 -18.72 4.84 -8.71
CA PRO A 275 -18.96 4.88 -7.27
C PRO A 275 -18.05 5.90 -6.59
N GLN A 276 -18.63 6.75 -5.73
CA GLN A 276 -17.92 7.88 -5.12
C GLN A 276 -17.25 7.51 -3.79
N HIS A 277 -17.70 6.43 -3.15
CA HIS A 277 -17.19 5.99 -1.85
C HIS A 277 -15.77 5.43 -1.97
N ARG A 278 -15.06 5.54 -0.85
CA ARG A 278 -13.64 5.22 -0.74
C ARG A 278 -13.43 4.46 0.56
N ILE A 279 -12.63 3.40 0.51
CA ILE A 279 -12.21 2.72 1.73
C ILE A 279 -10.93 3.36 2.23
N PHE A 280 -11.01 3.95 3.41
CA PHE A 280 -9.95 4.68 4.08
C PHE A 280 -9.22 3.78 5.08
N ILE A 281 -7.90 3.73 4.96
CA ILE A 281 -6.99 2.96 5.81
C ILE A 281 -6.09 3.96 6.51
N SER A 282 -6.15 4.01 7.84
CA SER A 282 -5.28 4.85 8.67
C SER A 282 -4.01 4.12 9.09
N ASP A 283 -2.99 4.89 9.48
CA ASP A 283 -1.80 4.40 10.18
C ASP A 283 -0.98 3.34 9.41
N ASP A 284 -1.02 3.39 8.07
CA ASP A 284 -0.20 2.54 7.21
C ASP A 284 1.24 3.08 7.14
N LEU A 285 2.11 2.51 7.98
CA LEU A 285 3.55 2.85 8.04
C LEU A 285 4.35 2.49 6.77
N THR A 286 3.72 1.86 5.77
CA THR A 286 4.34 1.66 4.46
C THR A 286 4.17 2.86 3.53
N VAL A 287 3.25 3.77 3.85
CA VAL A 287 3.01 5.01 3.10
C VAL A 287 4.06 6.06 3.49
N PRO A 288 4.74 6.72 2.53
CA PRO A 288 5.63 7.84 2.82
C PRO A 288 4.91 9.05 3.41
N ALA A 289 5.65 9.92 4.10
CA ALA A 289 5.12 11.21 4.54
C ALA A 289 4.50 12.01 3.36
N PRO A 290 3.45 12.83 3.59
CA PRO A 290 2.72 13.52 2.52
C PRO A 290 3.56 14.28 1.50
N ARG A 291 4.68 14.87 1.91
CA ARG A 291 5.62 15.59 1.04
C ARG A 291 6.30 14.73 -0.03
N HIS A 292 6.31 13.41 0.15
CA HIS A 292 6.91 12.43 -0.75
C HIS A 292 5.87 11.73 -1.65
N LEU A 293 4.57 12.04 -1.48
CA LEU A 293 3.49 11.44 -2.26
C LEU A 293 3.36 12.10 -3.64
N LYS A 294 4.28 11.79 -4.54
CA LYS A 294 4.24 12.18 -5.95
C LYS A 294 5.02 11.18 -6.81
N PRO A 295 4.63 10.97 -8.08
CA PRO A 295 5.25 9.96 -8.93
C PRO A 295 6.64 10.36 -9.42
N HIS A 296 6.95 11.65 -9.50
CA HIS A 296 8.29 12.14 -9.84
C HIS A 296 8.48 13.58 -9.38
N SER A 297 9.72 14.09 -9.46
CA SER A 297 10.12 15.41 -8.95
C SER A 297 9.23 16.58 -9.38
N PHE A 298 8.82 16.54 -10.66
CA PHE A 298 8.08 17.59 -11.36
C PHE A 298 6.55 17.37 -11.39
N ALA A 299 6.06 16.25 -10.84
CA ALA A 299 4.65 15.98 -10.77
C ALA A 299 3.99 16.82 -9.67
N ARG A 300 2.68 17.04 -9.80
CA ARG A 300 1.86 17.49 -8.68
C ARG A 300 1.84 16.42 -7.60
N ASN A 301 1.63 16.84 -6.36
CA ASN A 301 1.41 15.90 -5.28
C ASN A 301 0.11 15.12 -5.53
N ASP A 302 0.12 13.86 -5.12
CA ASP A 302 -1.06 13.02 -5.08
C ASP A 302 -2.13 13.72 -4.22
N PRO A 303 -3.39 13.85 -4.68
CA PRO A 303 -4.48 14.42 -3.90
C PRO A 303 -4.63 13.82 -2.50
N LEU A 304 -4.26 12.55 -2.31
CA LEU A 304 -4.20 11.88 -1.00
C LEU A 304 -3.41 12.69 0.04
N SER A 305 -2.31 13.32 -0.36
CA SER A 305 -1.40 14.07 0.52
C SER A 305 -2.05 15.28 1.20
N GLU A 306 -3.08 15.84 0.58
CA GLU A 306 -3.81 17.02 1.08
C GLU A 306 -5.12 16.63 1.76
N LEU A 307 -5.74 15.53 1.31
CA LEU A 307 -7.10 15.17 1.69
C LEU A 307 -7.18 14.27 2.92
N TYR A 308 -6.15 13.48 3.18
CA TYR A 308 -6.13 12.50 4.25
C TYR A 308 -4.99 12.76 5.24
N PRO A 309 -5.12 12.28 6.50
CA PRO A 309 -4.02 12.32 7.45
C PRO A 309 -2.73 11.68 6.89
N PRO A 310 -1.54 12.05 7.41
CA PRO A 310 -0.31 11.32 7.08
C PRO A 310 -0.45 9.80 7.29
N TYR A 311 0.27 9.01 6.50
CA TYR A 311 0.27 7.55 6.57
C TYR A 311 -1.10 6.92 6.29
N SER A 312 -1.86 7.55 5.39
CA SER A 312 -3.16 7.05 4.95
C SER A 312 -3.05 6.35 3.61
N ARG A 313 -3.88 5.33 3.42
CA ARG A 313 -4.11 4.68 2.12
C ARG A 313 -5.59 4.68 1.81
N VAL A 314 -5.94 4.77 0.53
CA VAL A 314 -7.32 4.80 0.08
C VAL A 314 -7.53 3.83 -1.09
N VAL A 315 -8.59 3.03 -1.02
CA VAL A 315 -9.05 2.16 -2.12
C VAL A 315 -10.36 2.72 -2.68
N HIS A 316 -10.45 2.87 -3.99
CA HIS A 316 -11.60 3.50 -4.65
C HIS A 316 -11.74 3.08 -6.12
N ALA A 317 -12.79 3.55 -6.79
CA ALA A 317 -12.95 3.36 -8.23
C ALA A 317 -11.80 4.04 -8.98
N ALA A 318 -11.18 3.35 -9.94
CA ALA A 318 -10.20 3.94 -10.83
C ALA A 318 -10.86 5.07 -11.65
N ASN A 319 -10.25 6.25 -11.67
CA ASN A 319 -10.72 7.39 -12.46
C ASN A 319 -9.52 8.20 -12.94
N GLY A 320 -9.39 8.41 -14.26
CA GLY A 320 -8.26 9.12 -14.86
C GLY A 320 -6.90 8.49 -14.54
N THR A 321 -6.88 7.19 -14.22
CA THR A 321 -5.67 6.46 -13.84
C THR A 321 -4.74 6.25 -15.04
N VAL A 322 -3.44 6.46 -14.85
CA VAL A 322 -2.42 6.37 -15.92
C VAL A 322 -1.19 5.58 -15.49
N CYS A 323 -0.41 5.12 -16.47
CA CYS A 323 0.64 4.09 -16.35
C CYS A 323 0.11 2.72 -15.95
N THR A 324 0.62 1.67 -16.59
CA THR A 324 0.23 0.27 -16.36
C THR A 324 1.31 -0.54 -15.65
N LEU A 325 2.05 0.12 -14.75
CA LEU A 325 3.15 -0.47 -13.98
C LEU A 325 2.75 -1.82 -13.38
N ALA A 326 1.57 -1.88 -12.75
CA ALA A 326 0.96 -3.14 -12.35
C ALA A 326 -0.56 -3.06 -12.33
N TYR A 327 -1.22 -3.99 -13.02
CA TYR A 327 -2.67 -4.15 -12.93
C TYR A 327 -3.05 -5.63 -13.03
N ALA A 328 -4.02 -6.05 -12.23
CA ALA A 328 -4.61 -7.37 -12.35
C ALA A 328 -5.87 -7.33 -13.21
N VAL A 329 -6.12 -8.41 -13.93
CA VAL A 329 -7.35 -8.63 -14.69
C VAL A 329 -8.01 -9.92 -14.25
N SER A 330 -9.33 -9.89 -14.10
CA SER A 330 -10.12 -11.11 -13.95
C SER A 330 -10.29 -11.76 -15.33
N GLN A 331 -10.70 -13.03 -15.35
CA GLN A 331 -10.99 -13.71 -16.62
C GLN A 331 -12.05 -12.96 -17.44
N GLN A 332 -13.10 -12.44 -16.78
CA GLN A 332 -14.12 -11.65 -17.46
C GLN A 332 -13.53 -10.33 -17.98
N GLY A 333 -12.70 -9.65 -17.18
CA GLY A 333 -12.05 -8.40 -17.55
C GLY A 333 -11.16 -8.59 -18.77
N ALA A 334 -10.34 -9.64 -18.77
CA ALA A 334 -9.48 -9.99 -19.90
C ALA A 334 -10.26 -10.22 -21.21
N ARG A 335 -11.42 -10.90 -21.14
CA ARG A 335 -12.29 -11.09 -22.31
C ARG A 335 -12.90 -9.78 -22.80
N LYS A 336 -13.39 -8.93 -21.90
CA LYS A 336 -13.94 -7.61 -22.24
C LYS A 336 -12.87 -6.72 -22.88
N LEU A 337 -11.66 -6.69 -22.31
CA LEU A 337 -10.54 -5.93 -22.82
C LEU A 337 -10.04 -6.45 -24.17
N LEU A 338 -9.99 -7.77 -24.40
CA LEU A 338 -9.66 -8.32 -25.73
C LEU A 338 -10.72 -7.99 -26.77
N LEU A 339 -12.00 -8.03 -26.41
CA LEU A 339 -13.07 -7.60 -27.30
C LEU A 339 -12.90 -6.11 -27.64
N GLN A 340 -12.70 -5.27 -26.64
CA GLN A 340 -12.60 -3.82 -26.83
C GLN A 340 -11.33 -3.42 -27.57
N PHE A 341 -10.17 -3.91 -27.16
CA PHE A 341 -8.87 -3.42 -27.61
C PHE A 341 -8.10 -4.37 -28.53
N GLY A 342 -8.50 -5.64 -28.57
CA GLY A 342 -7.97 -6.61 -29.52
C GLY A 342 -8.74 -6.62 -30.84
N LEU A 343 -10.03 -6.26 -30.83
CA LEU A 343 -10.91 -6.38 -31.99
C LEU A 343 -11.54 -5.06 -32.44
N GLN A 344 -11.81 -4.13 -31.52
CA GLN A 344 -12.62 -2.94 -31.85
C GLN A 344 -11.84 -1.64 -31.88
N ALA A 345 -10.88 -1.44 -30.98
CA ALA A 345 -10.24 -0.16 -30.75
C ALA A 345 -8.72 -0.23 -30.50
N PHE A 346 -7.93 0.61 -31.16
CA PHE A 346 -6.56 0.92 -30.78
C PHE A 346 -6.21 2.35 -31.20
N ARG A 347 -6.35 3.31 -30.29
CA ARG A 347 -6.30 4.76 -30.64
C ARG A 347 -5.19 5.53 -29.95
N LYS A 348 -4.71 5.05 -28.80
CA LYS A 348 -3.79 5.75 -27.89
C LYS A 348 -2.82 4.76 -27.25
N GLN A 349 -1.94 5.24 -26.37
CA GLN A 349 -1.14 4.38 -25.51
C GLN A 349 -2.04 3.44 -24.69
N TRP A 350 -1.53 2.24 -24.40
CA TRP A 350 -2.30 1.19 -23.72
C TRP A 350 -2.85 1.64 -22.37
N ASP A 351 -2.03 2.32 -21.57
CA ASP A 351 -2.39 2.84 -20.27
C ASP A 351 -3.54 3.87 -20.34
N VAL A 352 -3.45 4.80 -21.29
CA VAL A 352 -4.50 5.81 -21.51
C VAL A 352 -5.81 5.15 -21.94
N MET A 353 -5.76 4.18 -22.86
CA MET A 353 -6.96 3.47 -23.29
C MET A 353 -7.59 2.67 -22.15
N LEU A 354 -6.77 2.01 -21.31
CA LEU A 354 -7.26 1.27 -20.15
C LEU A 354 -7.90 2.22 -19.13
N GLY A 355 -7.30 3.38 -18.86
CA GLY A 355 -7.85 4.41 -17.99
C GLY A 355 -9.20 4.90 -18.49
N GLU A 356 -9.28 5.32 -19.76
CA GLU A 356 -10.53 5.75 -20.39
C GLU A 356 -11.60 4.66 -20.42
N TRP A 357 -11.20 3.39 -20.54
CA TRP A 357 -12.12 2.27 -20.43
C TRP A 357 -12.71 2.17 -19.03
N CYS A 358 -11.87 2.22 -18.00
CA CYS A 358 -12.29 2.24 -16.60
C CYS A 358 -13.18 3.46 -16.28
N ASP A 359 -12.93 4.61 -16.90
CA ASP A 359 -13.76 5.82 -16.80
C ASP A 359 -15.11 5.68 -17.52
N GLY A 360 -15.33 4.59 -18.27
CA GLY A 360 -16.57 4.32 -19.00
C GLY A 360 -16.66 4.93 -20.40
N ALA A 361 -15.58 5.52 -20.93
CA ALA A 361 -15.60 6.23 -22.21
C ALA A 361 -15.96 5.34 -23.42
N TYR A 362 -15.86 4.02 -23.27
CA TYR A 362 -16.16 3.02 -24.30
C TYR A 362 -17.53 2.36 -24.13
N ALA A 363 -18.25 2.67 -23.05
CA ALA A 363 -19.59 2.14 -22.84
C ALA A 363 -20.57 2.77 -23.85
N LYS A 364 -21.27 1.95 -24.63
CA LYS A 364 -22.30 2.47 -25.55
C LYS A 364 -23.44 3.09 -24.73
N PRO A 365 -23.94 4.28 -25.09
CA PRO A 365 -25.15 4.80 -24.47
C PRO A 365 -26.31 3.84 -24.71
N SER A 366 -27.04 3.50 -23.65
CA SER A 366 -28.21 2.64 -23.77
C SER A 366 -29.22 3.28 -24.73
N PRO A 367 -29.76 2.55 -25.73
CA PRO A 367 -30.73 3.10 -26.68
C PRO A 367 -32.04 3.59 -26.02
N ALA A 368 -32.29 3.20 -24.76
CA ALA A 368 -33.30 3.81 -23.91
C ALA A 368 -32.70 5.05 -23.22
N GLY A 369 -32.87 6.23 -23.83
CA GLY A 369 -32.33 7.53 -23.38
C GLY A 369 -32.85 8.06 -22.05
N GLY A 370 -32.70 7.31 -20.97
CA GLY A 370 -32.90 7.78 -19.60
C GLY A 370 -31.56 8.11 -18.95
N LYS A 371 -31.39 9.35 -18.48
CA LYS A 371 -30.20 9.82 -17.72
C LYS A 371 -29.94 9.06 -16.39
N ASN A 372 -30.74 8.03 -16.09
CA ASN A 372 -30.76 7.28 -14.84
C ASN A 372 -30.75 5.75 -15.03
N ALA A 373 -30.53 5.23 -16.24
CA ALA A 373 -30.30 3.81 -16.43
C ALA A 373 -28.87 3.50 -15.97
N GLY A 374 -28.72 2.91 -14.78
CA GLY A 374 -27.44 2.35 -14.34
C GLY A 374 -26.88 1.49 -15.47
N ASN A 375 -25.73 1.91 -16.01
CA ASN A 375 -25.21 1.31 -17.21
C ASN A 375 -24.56 -0.02 -16.80
N SER A 376 -25.33 -1.11 -16.85
CA SER A 376 -24.93 -2.48 -16.46
C SER A 376 -23.73 -3.04 -17.24
N ASN A 377 -23.15 -2.24 -18.12
CA ASN A 377 -22.02 -2.54 -18.97
C ASN A 377 -20.76 -1.72 -18.63
N MET A 378 -20.81 -0.92 -17.56
CA MET A 378 -19.62 -0.21 -17.05
C MET A 378 -18.62 -1.22 -16.49
N PRO A 379 -17.32 -1.03 -16.77
CA PRO A 379 -16.30 -1.85 -16.17
C PRO A 379 -16.14 -1.54 -14.68
N VAL A 380 -15.83 -2.58 -13.90
CA VAL A 380 -15.54 -2.43 -12.48
C VAL A 380 -14.03 -2.40 -12.30
N CYS A 381 -13.48 -1.19 -12.21
CA CYS A 381 -12.05 -0.97 -11.99
C CYS A 381 -11.80 -0.39 -10.60
N VAL A 382 -10.96 -1.06 -9.81
CA VAL A 382 -10.60 -0.63 -8.45
C VAL A 382 -9.12 -0.27 -8.41
N THR A 383 -8.77 0.83 -7.76
CA THR A 383 -7.38 1.27 -7.58
C THR A 383 -7.08 1.56 -6.11
N VAL A 384 -5.80 1.80 -5.81
CA VAL A 384 -5.29 2.12 -4.47
C VAL A 384 -4.28 3.27 -4.53
N GLN A 385 -4.45 4.26 -3.66
CA GLN A 385 -3.54 5.40 -3.51
C GLN A 385 -2.89 5.41 -2.11
N PRO A 386 -1.55 5.53 -1.99
CA PRO A 386 -0.58 5.51 -3.09
C PRO A 386 -0.49 4.10 -3.75
N PRO A 387 0.10 3.97 -4.95
CA PRO A 387 0.27 2.67 -5.59
C PRO A 387 1.12 1.72 -4.74
N LEU A 388 0.86 0.41 -4.83
CA LEU A 388 1.60 -0.66 -4.14
C LEU A 388 2.87 -1.06 -4.88
N ILE A 389 2.81 -0.97 -6.21
CA ILE A 389 3.92 -1.24 -7.12
C ILE A 389 4.19 0.05 -7.89
N SER A 390 5.44 0.48 -7.93
CA SER A 390 5.81 1.77 -8.48
C SER A 390 7.01 1.64 -9.42
N HIS A 391 7.21 2.67 -10.23
CA HIS A 391 8.26 2.69 -11.24
C HIS A 391 9.63 2.83 -10.56
N HIS A 392 10.59 2.02 -10.97
CA HIS A 392 11.95 2.03 -10.47
C HIS A 392 12.88 2.75 -11.43
N HIS A 393 13.39 3.89 -10.99
CA HIS A 393 14.38 4.65 -11.73
C HIS A 393 15.78 4.14 -11.39
N ALA A 394 16.38 3.35 -12.28
CA ALA A 394 17.78 2.93 -12.12
C ALA A 394 18.75 4.03 -12.60
N ARG A 395 19.99 4.02 -12.09
CA ARG A 395 21.05 5.02 -12.36
C ARG A 395 21.30 5.32 -13.85
N ASP A 396 21.09 4.33 -14.72
CA ASP A 396 21.19 4.44 -16.18
C ASP A 396 20.00 3.73 -16.89
N GLY A 397 18.88 3.56 -16.19
CA GLY A 397 17.78 2.65 -16.57
C GLY A 397 16.63 3.27 -17.35
N GLY A 398 16.89 4.23 -18.23
CA GLY A 398 15.85 4.89 -19.02
C GLY A 398 14.93 3.92 -19.79
N SER A 399 13.70 4.34 -20.05
CA SER A 399 12.78 3.59 -20.93
C SER A 399 13.36 3.52 -22.34
N ASP A 400 13.39 2.30 -22.93
CA ASP A 400 13.77 2.09 -24.33
C ASP A 400 12.66 2.50 -25.31
N ILE A 401 11.51 2.90 -24.78
CA ILE A 401 10.28 3.18 -25.50
C ILE A 401 9.90 4.63 -25.16
N GLN A 402 10.40 5.58 -25.96
CA GLN A 402 10.20 7.06 -25.93
C GLN A 402 9.92 7.72 -24.55
N GLY A 403 10.77 8.66 -24.15
CA GLY A 403 10.83 9.32 -22.84
C GLY A 403 9.66 10.22 -22.39
N GLN A 404 8.39 9.86 -22.64
CA GLN A 404 7.24 10.46 -21.97
C GLN A 404 6.86 9.58 -20.77
N GLY A 405 7.26 9.99 -19.57
CA GLY A 405 6.83 9.32 -18.33
C GLY A 405 7.86 9.17 -17.22
N GLY A 406 9.00 9.89 -17.27
CA GLY A 406 9.98 9.85 -16.17
C GLY A 406 11.44 9.95 -16.59
N GLY A 407 11.75 9.93 -17.89
CA GLY A 407 13.13 10.04 -18.40
C GLY A 407 13.86 11.36 -18.07
N TYR A 408 13.19 12.30 -17.40
CA TYR A 408 13.79 13.54 -16.89
C TYR A 408 14.15 13.47 -15.40
N ASP A 409 13.64 12.50 -14.65
CA ASP A 409 14.01 12.31 -13.25
C ASP A 409 15.31 11.50 -13.19
N ARG A 410 16.39 12.16 -12.76
CA ARG A 410 17.73 11.56 -12.63
C ARG A 410 17.94 10.89 -11.28
N ARG A 411 16.95 10.95 -10.38
CA ARG A 411 17.06 10.33 -9.07
C ARG A 411 16.90 8.83 -9.18
N VAL A 412 17.81 8.12 -8.52
CA VAL A 412 17.74 6.66 -8.42
C VAL A 412 16.78 6.31 -7.30
N GLY A 413 15.84 5.42 -7.56
CA GLY A 413 14.92 4.94 -6.54
C GLY A 413 13.51 4.71 -7.05
N THR A 414 12.63 4.42 -6.09
CA THR A 414 11.25 4.02 -6.36
C THR A 414 10.30 4.96 -5.61
N PRO A 415 9.64 5.92 -6.30
CA PRO A 415 8.64 6.80 -5.72
C PRO A 415 7.55 6.01 -4.99
N TYR A 416 6.95 6.59 -3.95
CA TYR A 416 5.95 5.95 -3.06
C TYR A 416 6.43 4.76 -2.21
N VAL A 417 7.58 4.16 -2.50
CA VAL A 417 8.04 2.92 -1.86
C VAL A 417 9.12 3.21 -0.82
N ARG A 418 8.84 3.01 0.47
CA ARG A 418 9.81 3.28 1.56
C ARG A 418 10.96 2.28 1.53
N PHE A 419 10.68 0.99 1.70
CA PHE A 419 11.69 -0.07 1.69
C PHE A 419 11.72 -0.78 0.34
N SER A 420 12.26 -0.11 -0.68
CA SER A 420 12.40 -0.69 -2.01
C SER A 420 13.20 -1.97 -1.99
N VAL A 421 12.64 -3.02 -2.61
CA VAL A 421 13.34 -4.30 -2.79
C VAL A 421 14.57 -4.11 -3.67
N ARG A 422 14.46 -3.38 -4.79
CA ARG A 422 15.60 -3.14 -5.69
C ARG A 422 16.72 -2.33 -5.04
N MET A 423 16.40 -1.28 -4.28
CA MET A 423 17.41 -0.46 -3.60
C MET A 423 18.05 -1.18 -2.41
N ASN A 424 17.38 -2.19 -1.85
CA ASN A 424 17.89 -3.01 -0.76
C ASN A 424 18.34 -4.41 -1.21
N MET A 425 18.49 -4.65 -2.52
CA MET A 425 18.72 -5.99 -3.08
C MET A 425 19.90 -6.71 -2.43
N ASP A 426 21.03 -6.02 -2.31
CA ASP A 426 22.26 -6.54 -1.74
C ASP A 426 22.08 -6.99 -0.28
N LYS A 427 21.30 -6.24 0.51
CA LYS A 427 20.98 -6.58 1.90
C LYS A 427 20.03 -7.76 1.98
N LEU A 428 18.95 -7.73 1.19
CA LEU A 428 17.91 -8.77 1.16
C LEU A 428 18.47 -10.13 0.74
N VAL A 429 19.33 -10.17 -0.29
CA VAL A 429 19.99 -11.41 -0.75
C VAL A 429 20.92 -11.99 0.31
N ARG A 430 21.52 -11.15 1.16
CA ARG A 430 22.33 -11.60 2.30
C ARG A 430 21.50 -11.97 3.53
N GLY A 431 20.17 -11.91 3.44
CA GLY A 431 19.26 -12.29 4.52
C GLY A 431 19.04 -11.21 5.58
N ALA A 432 19.28 -9.94 5.24
CA ALA A 432 19.04 -8.83 6.17
C ALA A 432 17.55 -8.72 6.55
N GLY A 433 17.30 -8.36 7.81
CA GLY A 433 15.96 -8.08 8.33
C GLY A 433 15.40 -6.72 7.87
N LEU A 434 14.12 -6.48 8.13
CA LEU A 434 13.44 -5.21 7.80
C LEU A 434 14.10 -3.99 8.50
N ASP A 435 14.62 -4.18 9.71
CA ASP A 435 15.29 -3.16 10.52
C ASP A 435 16.66 -2.74 9.95
N GLU A 436 17.24 -3.55 9.08
CA GLU A 436 18.50 -3.27 8.40
C GLU A 436 18.31 -2.59 7.04
N LEU A 437 17.08 -2.53 6.52
CA LEU A 437 16.79 -1.94 5.21
C LEU A 437 16.87 -0.41 5.25
N VAL A 438 17.28 0.16 4.12
CA VAL A 438 17.32 1.62 3.92
C VAL A 438 15.92 2.09 3.52
N ASP A 439 15.37 3.01 4.31
CA ASP A 439 14.20 3.79 3.94
C ASP A 439 14.59 4.85 2.91
N GLN A 440 14.01 4.77 1.71
CA GLN A 440 14.20 5.78 0.66
C GLN A 440 13.50 7.10 0.99
N TRP A 441 12.42 7.05 1.78
CA TRP A 441 11.54 8.19 2.05
C TRP A 441 11.35 8.40 3.56
N PRO A 442 12.44 8.65 4.30
CA PRO A 442 12.36 8.84 5.74
C PRO A 442 11.53 10.09 6.09
N ASP A 443 10.89 10.04 7.26
CA ASP A 443 9.99 11.09 7.75
C ASP A 443 10.75 12.34 8.22
N GLY A 444 12.06 12.25 8.45
CA GLY A 444 12.97 13.39 8.70
C GLY A 444 14.31 13.24 7.96
N GLY A 445 15.03 14.36 7.80
CA GLY A 445 16.29 14.43 7.03
C GLY A 445 16.09 14.67 5.53
N ASP A 446 17.18 15.03 4.84
CA ASP A 446 17.20 15.06 3.37
C ASP A 446 17.13 13.62 2.83
N VAL A 447 16.37 13.43 1.75
CA VAL A 447 16.38 12.17 1.01
C VAL A 447 17.79 11.98 0.42
N GLY A 448 18.52 10.99 0.94
CA GLY A 448 19.87 10.66 0.48
C GLY A 448 19.89 9.92 -0.86
N LEU A 449 19.10 10.40 -1.83
CA LEU A 449 18.93 9.83 -3.17
C LEU A 449 19.55 10.72 -4.24
#